data_AF-A0A2X1JZ07-F1
#
_entry.id   AF-A0A2X1JZ07-F1
#
_cell.length_a   1.000
_cell.length_b   1.000
_cell.length_c   1.000
_cell.angle_alpha   90.00
_cell.angle_beta   90.00
_cell.angle_gamma   90.00
#
_symmetry.space_group_name_H-M   'P 1'
#
loop_
_entity.id
_entity.type
_entity.pdbx_description
1 polymer ?
#
loop_
_entity_poly.entity_id
_entity_poly.type
_entity_poly.pdbx_seq_one_letter_code
_entity_poly.pdbx_strand_id
1 'polypeptide(L)' 'MKSSNVKVTTENGEVFLMGLVTEREAKAAADIASRVSGVKRVTTAFTFIK' A
#
# COMPACT_ATOMS: atom_id res chain seq x y z
N MET A 1 10.50 -18.37 3.91
CA MET A 1 9.46 -17.35 4.19
C MET A 1 9.46 -16.37 3.01
N LYS A 2 8.41 -16.32 2.19
CA LYS A 2 8.27 -15.26 1.18
C LYS A 2 7.70 -14.04 1.90
N SER A 3 8.58 -13.14 2.36
CA SER A 3 8.14 -11.81 2.76
C SER A 3 7.63 -11.13 1.49
N SER A 4 6.36 -10.73 1.45
CA SER A 4 5.89 -9.79 0.43
C SER A 4 6.79 -8.56 0.51
N ASN A 5 7.49 -8.21 -0.57
CA ASN A 5 8.39 -7.05 -0.64
C ASN A 5 7.58 -5.73 -0.71
N VAL A 6 6.65 -5.55 0.23
CA VAL A 6 5.83 -4.37 0.36
C VAL A 6 6.37 -3.54 1.52
N LYS A 7 6.88 -2.37 1.19
CA LYS A 7 7.28 -1.34 2.16
C LYS A 7 6.08 -0.43 2.42
N VAL A 8 5.82 -0.19 3.70
CA VAL A 8 4.82 0.76 4.16
C VAL A 8 5.50 1.84 4.99
N THR A 9 5.17 3.09 4.75
CA THR A 9 5.65 4.23 5.54
C THR A 9 4.52 5.21 5.74
N THR A 10 4.43 5.81 6.92
CA THR A 10 3.35 6.74 7.26
C THR A 10 3.92 8.05 7.78
N GLU A 11 3.44 9.17 7.24
CA GLU A 11 3.88 10.51 7.63
C GLU A 11 2.70 11.48 7.64
N ASN A 12 2.44 12.15 8.77
CA ASN A 12 1.39 13.18 8.92
C ASN A 12 -0.02 12.79 8.40
N GLY A 13 -0.40 11.52 8.55
CA GLY A 13 -1.68 10.99 8.05
C GLY A 13 -1.67 10.59 6.57
N GLU A 14 -0.53 10.64 5.90
CA GLU A 14 -0.34 10.04 4.58
C GLU A 14 0.31 8.67 4.69
N VAL A 15 -0.21 7.69 3.94
CA VAL A 15 0.31 6.33 3.86
C VAL A 15 0.95 6.11 2.49
N PHE A 16 2.21 5.70 2.48
CA PHE A 16 2.94 5.32 1.29
C PHE A 16 3.05 3.80 1.21
N LEU A 17 2.49 3.22 0.15
CA LEU A 17 2.53 1.78 -0.14
C LEU A 17 3.44 1.54 -1.35
N MET A 18 4.48 0.72 -1.20
CA MET A 18 5.46 0.49 -2.26
C MET A 18 5.80 -0.99 -2.33
N GLY A 19 5.96 -1.56 -3.52
CA GLY A 19 6.41 -2.95 -3.65
C GLY A 19 5.96 -3.70 -4.90
N LEU A 20 6.39 -4.95 -4.98
CA LEU A 20 5.96 -5.91 -6.00
C LEU A 20 4.65 -6.57 -5.58
N VAL A 21 3.57 -6.35 -6.33
CA VAL A 21 2.21 -6.79 -5.98
C VAL A 21 1.43 -7.17 -7.23
N THR A 22 0.40 -7.98 -7.08
CA THR A 22 -0.64 -8.15 -8.09
C THR A 22 -1.60 -6.94 -8.10
N GLU A 23 -2.36 -6.74 -9.18
CA GLU A 23 -3.37 -5.67 -9.22
C GLU A 23 -4.42 -5.82 -8.11
N ARG A 24 -4.79 -7.06 -7.79
CA ARG A 24 -5.75 -7.36 -6.72
C ARG A 24 -5.20 -6.95 -5.36
N GLU A 25 -3.94 -7.27 -5.07
CA GLU A 25 -3.27 -6.89 -3.82
C GLU A 25 -3.11 -5.37 -3.71
N ALA A 26 -2.71 -4.69 -4.79
CA ALA A 26 -2.59 -3.23 -4.81
C ALA A 26 -3.91 -2.55 -4.46
N LYS A 27 -5.01 -2.98 -5.11
CA LYS A 27 -6.34 -2.44 -4.85
C LYS A 27 -6.79 -2.71 -3.41
N ALA A 28 -6.59 -3.93 -2.93
CA ALA A 28 -6.95 -4.30 -1.56
C ALA A 28 -6.15 -3.49 -0.53
N ALA A 29 -4.83 -3.35 -0.73
CA ALA A 29 -3.96 -2.62 0.19
C ALA A 29 -4.31 -1.13 0.25
N ALA A 30 -4.56 -0.49 -0.90
CA ALA A 30 -4.95 0.92 -0.96
C ALA A 30 -6.32 1.16 -0.30
N ASP A 31 -7.30 0.29 -0.57
CA ASP A 31 -8.64 0.38 0.03
C ASP A 31 -8.58 0.23 1.55
N ILE A 32 -7.88 -0.79 2.05
CA ILE A 32 -7.72 -1.02 3.50
C ILE A 32 -7.03 0.18 4.14
N ALA A 33 -5.91 0.65 3.58
CA ALA A 33 -5.17 1.78 4.14
C ALA A 33 -6.03 3.06 4.17
N SER A 34 -6.83 3.31 3.15
CA SER A 34 -7.68 4.50 3.06
C SER A 34 -8.81 4.55 4.10
N ARG A 35 -9.21 3.40 4.64
CA ARG A 35 -10.28 3.28 5.64
C ARG A 35 -9.79 3.40 7.08
N VAL A 36 -8.48 3.45 7.29
CA VAL A 36 -7.90 3.59 8.63
C VAL A 36 -8.15 5.01 9.14
N SER A 37 -8.68 5.13 10.36
CA SER A 37 -8.94 6.43 10.99
C SER A 37 -7.65 7.25 11.09
N GLY A 38 -7.73 8.52 10.70
CA GLY A 38 -6.58 9.43 10.67
C GLY A 38 -5.75 9.39 9.37
N VAL A 39 -6.04 8.46 8.46
CA VAL A 39 -5.46 8.48 7.10
C VAL A 39 -6.19 9.54 6.27
N LYS A 40 -5.42 10.50 5.78
CA LYS A 40 -5.86 11.62 4.93
C LYS A 40 -5.59 11.35 3.46
N ARG A 41 -4.53 10.59 3.15
CA ARG A 41 -4.14 10.25 1.77
C ARG A 41 -3.40 8.92 1.73
N VAL A 42 -3.60 8.19 0.64
CA VAL A 42 -2.84 6.99 0.30
C VAL A 42 -2.13 7.23 -1.02
N THR A 43 -0.80 7.12 -1.01
CA THR A 43 0.06 7.25 -2.18
C THR A 43 0.69 5.89 -2.46
N THR A 44 0.64 5.44 -3.71
CA THR A 44 1.10 4.10 -4.09
C THR A 44 2.22 4.17 -5.11
N ALA A 45 3.22 3.29 -4.97
CA ALA A 45 4.31 3.11 -5.91
C ALA A 45 4.54 1.60 -6.08
N PHE A 46 3.68 0.97 -6.86
CA PHE A 46 3.70 -0.46 -7.09
C PHE A 46 4.39 -0.82 -8.40
N THR A 47 5.03 -1.98 -8.41
CA THR A 47 5.41 -2.69 -9.63
C THR A 47 4.54 -3.93 -9.73
N PHE A 48 3.81 -4.07 -10.84
CA PHE A 48 2.88 -5.17 -10.98
C PHE A 48 3.56 -6.46 -11.43
N ILE A 49 3.35 -7.53 -10.68
CA ILE A 49 3.70 -8.88 -11.09
C ILE A 49 2.48 -9.53 -11.77
N LYS A 50 2.72 -10.19 -12.90
CA LYS A 50 1.70 -10.95 -13.65
C LYS A 50 1.39 -12.27 -12.95
#